data_AF-A0A431VQR7-F1
#
_entry.id   AF-A0A431VQR7-F1
#
_cell.length_a   1.000
_cell.length_b   1.000
_cell.length_c   1.000
_cell.angle_alpha   90.00
_cell.angle_beta   90.00
_cell.angle_gamma   90.00
#
_symmetry.space_group_name_H-M   'P 1'
#
loop_
_entity.id
_entity.type
_entity.pdbx_description
1 polymer ?
#
loop_
_entity_poly.entity_id
_entity_poly.type
_entity_poly.pdbx_seq_one_letter_code
_entity_poly.pdbx_strand_id
1 'polypeptide(L)'
;MALRHQQKVYLPKDVRSNQYITAEIIVTDELLAHYPDYKTCYHTLSRTIFSLAEQEELYNIHVITNDKLPVVRFHTEAYCFPTAEQIIFFYNPEYHEAQTLHSQDDYRARKIRIVLLATGEEIRSNSANFHIKVQSFLAKLAPQLPEKDLRIKIRDHQHLSYDLFAKSKGNKESYGYKLRSISDRYRARQCPLPEGHGSLCYVTVKLPLSRKLKQALLPTHTDDFTPLYKKLEDTFIQAAAGNKLNRIAMVANGLTPLVRNSKFDQVDGTDEVQMLGFDPNIEEQQYIRHWDGKRLVETVNFTIAAGVNDSKDGGLSRYLNRVEDALKSLTSELALDRSREELIVRFHQHISYQKPA
;
A
#
# COMPACT_ATOMS: atom_id res chain seq x y z
N MET A 1 -29.56 18.04 7.22
CA MET A 1 -28.49 18.04 6.18
C MET A 1 -27.12 17.55 6.68
N ALA A 2 -26.78 17.64 7.97
CA ALA A 2 -25.48 17.22 8.51
C ALA A 2 -25.17 15.70 8.43
N LEU A 3 -26.18 14.83 8.57
CA LEU A 3 -26.00 13.36 8.51
C LEU A 3 -25.54 12.84 7.12
N ARG A 4 -25.91 13.52 6.03
CA ARG A 4 -25.49 13.12 4.66
C ARG A 4 -24.01 13.38 4.40
N HIS A 5 -23.41 14.38 5.06
CA HIS A 5 -21.98 14.69 4.94
C HIS A 5 -21.08 13.65 5.62
N GLN A 6 -21.56 12.92 6.63
CA GLN A 6 -20.76 11.89 7.30
C GLN A 6 -20.65 10.58 6.51
N GLN A 7 -21.48 10.38 5.48
CA GLN A 7 -21.50 9.15 4.67
C GLN A 7 -20.57 9.21 3.45
N LYS A 8 -20.11 10.41 3.06
CA LYS A 8 -19.20 10.62 1.94
C LYS A 8 -17.93 11.29 2.41
N VAL A 9 -16.84 11.02 1.71
CA VAL A 9 -15.60 11.79 1.78
C VAL A 9 -15.41 12.48 0.44
N TYR A 10 -15.08 13.77 0.47
CA TYR A 10 -14.89 14.57 -0.74
C TYR A 10 -13.40 14.63 -1.04
N LEU A 11 -12.98 13.92 -2.08
CA LEU A 11 -11.59 13.89 -2.51
C LEU A 11 -11.41 14.77 -3.76
N PRO A 12 -10.21 15.33 -3.96
CA PRO A 12 -9.87 16.02 -5.20
C PRO A 12 -10.18 15.19 -6.44
N LYS A 13 -10.57 15.82 -7.55
CA LYS A 13 -10.90 15.11 -8.80
C LYS A 13 -9.71 14.33 -9.38
N ASP A 14 -8.49 14.79 -9.14
CA ASP A 14 -7.25 14.15 -9.58
C ASP A 14 -6.77 13.01 -8.67
N VAL A 15 -7.60 12.55 -7.73
CA VAL A 15 -7.31 11.37 -6.91
C VAL A 15 -6.99 10.18 -7.79
N ARG A 16 -5.84 9.55 -7.52
CA ARG A 16 -5.34 8.41 -8.29
C ARG A 16 -5.72 7.11 -7.60
N SER A 17 -6.47 6.28 -8.29
CA SER A 17 -6.80 4.92 -7.87
C SER A 17 -5.75 3.95 -8.40
N ASN A 18 -5.25 3.07 -7.54
CA ASN A 18 -4.40 1.95 -7.96
C ASN A 18 -4.89 0.66 -7.32
N GLN A 19 -4.70 -0.42 -8.05
CA GLN A 19 -4.84 -1.77 -7.55
C GLN A 19 -3.69 -2.62 -8.10
N TYR A 20 -3.15 -3.49 -7.25
CA TYR A 20 -2.30 -4.58 -7.69
C TYR A 20 -2.53 -5.81 -6.83
N ILE A 21 -2.38 -6.98 -7.44
CA ILE A 21 -2.50 -8.26 -6.76
C ILE A 21 -1.16 -8.96 -6.81
N THR A 22 -0.71 -9.52 -5.69
CA THR A 22 0.42 -10.45 -5.67
C THR A 22 -0.07 -11.86 -5.42
N ALA A 23 0.36 -12.80 -6.25
CA ALA A 23 0.25 -14.23 -6.01
C ALA A 23 1.65 -14.79 -5.69
N GLU A 24 1.84 -15.29 -4.47
CA GLU A 24 3.12 -15.78 -3.97
C GLU A 24 3.09 -17.32 -3.92
N ILE A 25 3.98 -17.98 -4.66
CA ILE A 25 4.22 -19.43 -4.64
C ILE A 25 5.50 -19.67 -3.83
N ILE A 26 5.44 -20.52 -2.81
CA ILE A 26 6.63 -20.90 -2.04
C ILE A 26 7.55 -21.76 -2.92
N VAL A 27 8.83 -21.44 -2.95
CA VAL A 27 9.82 -22.26 -3.65
C VAL A 27 10.26 -23.39 -2.73
N THR A 28 10.01 -24.63 -3.14
CA THR A 28 10.40 -25.85 -2.43
C THR A 28 11.47 -26.61 -3.20
N ASP A 29 12.15 -27.55 -2.55
CA ASP A 29 13.16 -28.39 -3.22
C ASP A 29 12.51 -29.28 -4.29
N GLU A 30 11.28 -29.74 -4.07
CA GLU A 30 10.50 -30.53 -5.04
C GLU A 30 10.23 -29.74 -6.31
N LEU A 31 9.76 -28.48 -6.18
CA LEU A 31 9.55 -27.60 -7.33
C LEU A 31 10.85 -27.38 -8.12
N LEU A 32 11.97 -27.20 -7.43
CA LEU A 32 13.28 -26.95 -8.05
C LEU A 32 13.83 -28.20 -8.74
N ALA A 33 13.54 -29.40 -8.23
CA ALA A 33 14.03 -30.66 -8.78
C ALA A 33 13.53 -30.96 -10.22
N HIS A 34 12.46 -30.30 -10.67
CA HIS A 34 11.98 -30.39 -12.06
C HIS A 34 12.86 -29.66 -13.07
N TYR A 35 13.85 -28.89 -12.62
CA TYR A 35 14.67 -28.03 -13.46
C TYR A 35 16.17 -28.23 -13.17
N PRO A 36 17.05 -28.02 -14.16
CA PRO A 36 18.49 -28.19 -13.97
C PRO A 36 19.11 -27.13 -13.04
N ASP A 37 18.57 -25.91 -13.04
CA ASP A 37 19.06 -24.77 -12.28
C ASP A 37 17.94 -23.74 -12.02
N TYR A 38 18.21 -22.78 -11.13
CA TYR A 38 17.24 -21.76 -10.72
C TYR A 38 16.83 -20.86 -11.87
N LYS A 39 17.80 -20.46 -12.70
CA LYS A 39 17.57 -19.64 -13.89
C LYS A 39 16.55 -20.30 -14.82
N THR A 40 16.76 -21.56 -15.16
CA THR A 40 15.90 -22.35 -16.05
C THR A 40 14.51 -22.55 -15.45
N CYS A 41 14.42 -22.82 -14.15
CA CYS A 41 13.16 -22.86 -13.41
C CYS A 41 12.37 -21.55 -13.57
N TYR A 42 12.98 -20.42 -13.21
CA TYR A 42 12.31 -19.11 -13.21
C TYR A 42 11.95 -18.63 -14.61
N HIS A 43 12.83 -18.82 -15.59
CA HIS A 43 12.53 -18.48 -16.98
C HIS A 43 11.39 -19.34 -17.53
N THR A 44 11.40 -20.65 -17.29
CA THR A 44 10.35 -21.55 -17.80
C THR A 44 9.00 -21.20 -17.19
N LEU A 45 8.93 -21.07 -15.86
CA LEU A 45 7.69 -20.69 -15.17
C LEU A 45 7.20 -19.31 -15.61
N SER A 46 8.09 -18.33 -15.77
CA SER A 46 7.70 -16.98 -16.22
C SER A 46 7.09 -16.98 -17.62
N ARG A 47 7.60 -17.79 -18.55
CA ARG A 47 7.03 -17.93 -19.90
C ARG A 47 5.62 -18.50 -19.85
N THR A 48 5.40 -19.55 -19.06
CA THR A 48 4.07 -20.11 -18.84
C THR A 48 3.11 -19.07 -18.24
N ILE A 49 3.57 -18.32 -17.24
CA ILE A 49 2.82 -17.24 -16.59
C ILE A 49 2.45 -16.15 -17.61
N PHE A 50 3.39 -15.67 -18.41
CA PHE A 50 3.15 -14.59 -19.38
C PHE A 50 2.23 -15.02 -20.52
N SER A 51 2.42 -16.23 -21.06
CA SER A 51 1.55 -16.76 -22.10
C SER A 51 0.10 -16.91 -21.62
N LEU A 52 -0.09 -17.43 -20.40
CA LEU A 52 -1.43 -17.52 -19.83
C LEU A 52 -2.01 -16.14 -19.49
N ALA A 53 -1.18 -15.19 -19.03
CA ALA A 53 -1.64 -13.84 -18.73
C ALA A 53 -2.14 -13.13 -20.00
N GLU A 54 -1.49 -13.34 -21.14
CA GLU A 54 -1.96 -12.84 -22.43
C GLU A 54 -3.32 -13.45 -22.83
N GLN A 55 -3.48 -14.77 -22.67
CA GLN A 55 -4.77 -15.45 -22.93
C GLN A 55 -5.90 -14.95 -22.02
N GLU A 56 -5.56 -14.64 -20.77
CA GLU A 56 -6.49 -14.05 -19.80
C GLU A 56 -6.50 -12.53 -19.89
N GLU A 57 -5.91 -11.87 -20.90
CA GLU A 57 -5.93 -10.41 -21.08
C GLU A 57 -5.47 -9.62 -19.81
N LEU A 58 -4.43 -10.10 -19.14
CA LEU A 58 -3.77 -9.47 -17.99
C LEU A 58 -2.48 -8.80 -18.48
N TYR A 59 -2.60 -7.52 -18.82
CA TYR A 59 -1.59 -6.83 -19.64
C TYR A 59 -0.38 -6.26 -18.88
N ASN A 60 -0.45 -6.14 -17.56
CA ASN A 60 0.67 -5.65 -16.76
C ASN A 60 1.02 -6.64 -15.66
N ILE A 61 2.01 -7.47 -15.95
CA ILE A 61 2.43 -8.60 -15.12
C ILE A 61 3.96 -8.62 -14.96
N HIS A 62 4.39 -8.78 -13.72
CA HIS A 62 5.79 -8.96 -13.38
C HIS A 62 5.97 -10.24 -12.57
N VAL A 63 7.04 -10.98 -12.84
CA VAL A 63 7.44 -12.15 -12.04
C VAL A 63 8.71 -11.79 -11.30
N ILE A 64 8.72 -11.92 -9.98
CA ILE A 64 9.85 -11.60 -9.12
C ILE A 64 10.36 -12.88 -8.48
N THR A 65 11.64 -13.21 -8.71
CA THR A 65 12.33 -14.40 -8.20
C THR A 65 13.65 -14.05 -7.51
N ASN A 66 13.72 -12.86 -6.92
CA ASN A 66 14.84 -12.39 -6.10
C ASN A 66 14.38 -11.87 -4.72
N ASP A 67 13.20 -12.33 -4.28
CA ASP A 67 12.51 -11.97 -3.02
C ASP A 67 12.17 -10.49 -2.79
N LYS A 68 12.62 -9.56 -3.64
CA LYS A 68 12.38 -8.12 -3.50
C LYS A 68 10.90 -7.77 -3.45
N LEU A 69 10.54 -6.86 -2.57
CA LEU A 69 9.16 -6.44 -2.32
C LEU A 69 8.65 -5.48 -3.40
N PRO A 70 7.49 -5.73 -4.04
CA PRO A 70 6.93 -4.79 -4.99
C PRO A 70 6.30 -3.60 -4.26
N VAL A 71 6.66 -2.39 -4.69
CA VAL A 71 6.04 -1.14 -4.25
C VAL A 71 5.46 -0.42 -5.46
N VAL A 72 4.14 -0.29 -5.50
CA VAL A 72 3.45 0.27 -6.66
C VAL A 72 3.05 1.72 -6.40
N ARG A 73 3.30 2.58 -7.39
CA ARG A 73 3.01 4.01 -7.37
C ARG A 73 2.46 4.45 -8.74
N PHE A 74 1.51 5.37 -8.70
CA PHE A 74 1.07 6.06 -9.91
C PHE A 74 2.19 6.96 -10.43
N HIS A 75 2.38 6.97 -11.74
CA HIS A 75 3.21 7.93 -12.45
C HIS A 75 2.78 8.02 -13.91
N THR A 76 3.01 9.17 -14.56
CA THR A 76 2.70 9.37 -15.98
C THR A 76 3.70 8.67 -16.91
N GLU A 77 4.91 8.43 -16.42
CA GLU A 77 5.96 7.67 -17.12
C GLU A 77 6.17 6.31 -16.46
N ALA A 78 6.46 5.28 -17.26
CA ALA A 78 6.71 3.93 -16.79
C ALA A 78 8.16 3.81 -16.31
N TYR A 79 8.34 3.56 -15.01
CA TYR A 79 9.66 3.27 -14.45
C TYR A 79 9.62 2.05 -13.53
N CYS A 80 10.74 1.33 -13.49
CA CYS A 80 10.96 0.23 -12.58
C CYS A 80 12.33 0.40 -11.93
N PHE A 81 12.34 0.74 -10.64
CA PHE A 81 13.58 0.99 -9.89
C PHE A 81 13.79 -0.10 -8.83
N PRO A 82 14.77 -0.99 -9.02
CA PRO A 82 15.17 -1.94 -7.99
C PRO A 82 16.05 -1.25 -6.94
N THR A 83 15.83 -1.58 -5.68
CA THR A 83 16.74 -1.32 -4.56
C THR A 83 17.34 -2.65 -4.08
N ALA A 84 17.99 -2.71 -2.92
CA ALA A 84 18.46 -3.98 -2.37
C ALA A 84 17.28 -4.89 -2.01
N GLU A 85 16.21 -4.33 -1.45
CA GLU A 85 15.10 -5.10 -0.89
C GLU A 85 13.75 -4.93 -1.61
N GLN A 86 13.64 -3.94 -2.51
CA GLN A 86 12.37 -3.57 -3.15
C GLN A 86 12.50 -3.43 -4.67
N ILE A 87 11.35 -3.48 -5.35
CA ILE A 87 11.21 -3.03 -6.73
C ILE A 87 10.07 -2.02 -6.75
N ILE A 88 10.40 -0.77 -7.08
CA ILE A 88 9.42 0.32 -7.14
C ILE A 88 8.89 0.42 -8.57
N PHE A 89 7.60 0.11 -8.73
CA PHE A 89 6.87 0.18 -9.99
C PHE A 89 6.13 1.52 -10.06
N PHE A 90 6.52 2.34 -11.02
CA PHE A 90 5.83 3.56 -11.40
C PHE A 90 5.07 3.30 -12.70
N TYR A 91 3.75 3.41 -12.66
CA TYR A 91 2.93 3.17 -13.84
C TYR A 91 1.65 4.01 -13.84
N ASN A 92 1.07 4.20 -15.03
CA ASN A 92 -0.25 4.74 -15.21
C ASN A 92 -1.18 3.56 -15.53
N PRO A 93 -2.15 3.23 -14.67
CA PRO A 93 -3.12 2.17 -14.93
C PRO A 93 -3.86 2.33 -16.26
N GLU A 94 -4.00 3.55 -16.77
CA GLU A 94 -4.77 3.83 -17.99
C GLU A 94 -4.16 3.20 -19.25
N TYR A 95 -2.82 3.07 -19.34
CA TYR A 95 -2.17 2.64 -20.58
C TYR A 95 -0.80 1.95 -20.42
N HIS A 96 -0.22 1.86 -19.23
CA HIS A 96 1.05 1.15 -19.07
C HIS A 96 0.83 -0.36 -18.93
N GLU A 97 1.45 -1.10 -19.84
CA GLU A 97 1.45 -2.55 -19.91
C GLU A 97 2.89 -3.07 -19.87
N ALA A 98 3.08 -4.28 -19.33
CA ALA A 98 4.40 -4.87 -19.18
C ALA A 98 4.34 -6.38 -18.97
N GLN A 99 5.36 -7.08 -19.45
CA GLN A 99 5.68 -8.45 -19.06
C GLN A 99 7.16 -8.49 -18.71
N THR A 100 7.51 -8.72 -17.44
CA THR A 100 8.92 -8.66 -17.01
C THR A 100 9.25 -9.68 -15.94
N LEU A 101 10.32 -10.44 -16.15
CA LEU A 101 10.96 -11.27 -15.14
C LEU A 101 12.06 -10.46 -14.43
N HIS A 102 11.95 -10.38 -13.11
CA HIS A 102 12.96 -9.81 -12.21
C HIS A 102 13.66 -10.96 -11.48
N SER A 103 14.76 -11.45 -12.06
CA SER A 103 15.52 -12.59 -11.56
C SER A 103 16.99 -12.26 -11.34
N GLN A 104 17.69 -13.19 -10.68
CA GLN A 104 19.14 -13.25 -10.58
C GLN A 104 19.53 -14.72 -10.79
N ASP A 105 20.50 -14.98 -11.67
CA ASP A 105 20.78 -16.32 -12.21
C ASP A 105 21.02 -17.38 -11.12
N ASP A 106 21.86 -17.07 -10.13
CA ASP A 106 22.27 -18.02 -9.07
C ASP A 106 21.56 -17.76 -7.72
N TYR A 107 20.37 -17.16 -7.74
CA TYR A 107 19.63 -16.84 -6.51
C TYR A 107 18.50 -17.82 -6.25
N ARG A 108 18.54 -18.52 -5.11
CA ARG A 108 17.40 -19.32 -4.64
C ARG A 108 16.38 -18.39 -3.97
N ALA A 109 15.30 -18.05 -4.69
CA ALA A 109 14.18 -17.33 -4.10
C ALA A 109 13.49 -18.14 -3.02
N ARG A 110 13.00 -17.49 -1.95
CA ARG A 110 12.07 -18.11 -1.00
C ARG A 110 10.69 -18.28 -1.63
N LYS A 111 10.34 -17.40 -2.56
CA LYS A 111 9.05 -17.42 -3.27
C LYS A 111 9.14 -16.84 -4.67
N ILE A 112 8.36 -17.41 -5.58
CA ILE A 112 8.05 -16.81 -6.87
C ILE A 112 6.84 -15.89 -6.66
N ARG A 113 7.01 -14.60 -6.92
CA ARG A 113 5.94 -13.61 -6.77
C ARG A 113 5.48 -13.12 -8.13
N ILE A 114 4.23 -13.42 -8.45
CA ILE A 114 3.53 -12.85 -9.61
C ILE A 114 2.86 -11.57 -9.15
N VAL A 115 3.20 -10.45 -9.77
CA VAL A 115 2.65 -9.12 -9.49
C VAL A 115 1.81 -8.71 -10.68
N LEU A 116 0.50 -8.56 -10.47
CA LEU A 116 -0.46 -8.16 -11.49
C LEU A 116 -0.93 -6.74 -11.18
N LEU A 117 -0.58 -5.79 -12.04
CA LEU A 117 -1.00 -4.40 -11.92
C LEU A 117 -2.30 -4.21 -12.71
N ALA A 118 -3.30 -3.58 -12.10
CA ALA A 118 -4.58 -3.35 -12.78
C ALA A 118 -4.40 -2.31 -13.89
N THR A 119 -4.93 -2.59 -15.08
CA THR A 119 -4.94 -1.65 -16.20
C THR A 119 -6.37 -1.30 -16.63
N GLY A 120 -6.51 -0.19 -17.35
CA GLY A 120 -7.76 0.37 -17.85
C GLY A 120 -8.32 1.52 -17.00
N GLU A 121 -9.58 1.85 -17.28
CA GLU A 121 -10.29 2.94 -16.62
C GLU A 121 -11.06 2.49 -15.36
N GLU A 122 -11.43 3.46 -14.53
CA GLU A 122 -12.24 3.24 -13.33
C GLU A 122 -11.75 2.10 -12.41
N ILE A 123 -10.43 2.02 -12.18
CA ILE A 123 -9.77 0.95 -11.40
C ILE A 123 -10.53 0.56 -10.13
N ARG A 124 -11.04 1.53 -9.37
CA ARG A 124 -11.78 1.26 -8.12
C ARG A 124 -13.16 0.63 -8.34
N SER A 125 -13.86 0.97 -9.43
CA SER A 125 -15.17 0.41 -9.80
C SER A 125 -15.02 -1.01 -10.33
N ASN A 126 -13.94 -1.26 -11.07
CA ASN A 126 -13.62 -2.53 -11.72
C ASN A 126 -12.79 -3.49 -10.85
N SER A 127 -12.47 -3.10 -9.60
CA SER A 127 -11.51 -3.86 -8.79
C SER A 127 -11.93 -5.30 -8.48
N ALA A 128 -13.24 -5.54 -8.34
CA ALA A 128 -13.78 -6.89 -8.17
C ALA A 128 -13.61 -7.75 -9.43
N ASN A 129 -13.86 -7.17 -10.61
CA ASN A 129 -13.69 -7.87 -11.88
C ASN A 129 -12.22 -8.23 -12.12
N PHE A 130 -11.31 -7.29 -11.82
CA PHE A 130 -9.87 -7.57 -11.88
C PHE A 130 -9.49 -8.72 -10.94
N HIS A 131 -10.00 -8.73 -9.72
CA HIS A 131 -9.74 -9.82 -8.77
C HIS A 131 -10.28 -11.18 -9.27
N ILE A 132 -11.50 -11.22 -9.81
CA ILE A 132 -12.08 -12.44 -10.42
C ILE A 132 -11.20 -12.94 -11.57
N LYS A 133 -10.73 -12.02 -12.42
CA LYS A 133 -9.84 -12.32 -13.55
C LYS A 133 -8.52 -12.92 -13.07
N VAL A 134 -7.93 -12.38 -12.01
CA VAL A 134 -6.74 -12.97 -11.37
C VAL A 134 -7.04 -14.34 -10.75
N GLN A 135 -8.20 -14.54 -10.12
CA GLN A 135 -8.58 -15.85 -9.59
C GLN A 135 -8.76 -16.90 -10.71
N SER A 136 -9.34 -16.52 -11.86
CA SER A 136 -9.45 -17.34 -13.07
C SER A 136 -8.06 -17.71 -13.60
N PHE A 137 -7.21 -16.71 -13.77
CA PHE A 137 -5.82 -16.89 -14.18
C PHE A 137 -5.08 -17.89 -13.29
N LEU A 138 -5.15 -17.74 -11.97
CA LEU A 138 -4.48 -18.65 -11.04
C LEU A 138 -5.06 -20.07 -11.09
N ALA A 139 -6.37 -20.22 -11.26
CA ALA A 139 -7.01 -21.52 -11.41
C ALA A 139 -6.58 -22.25 -12.70
N LYS A 140 -6.26 -21.51 -13.77
CA LYS A 140 -5.72 -22.05 -15.02
C LYS A 140 -4.21 -22.27 -14.97
N LEU A 141 -3.48 -21.48 -14.17
CA LEU A 141 -2.03 -21.60 -14.00
C LEU A 141 -1.66 -22.84 -13.21
N ALA A 142 -2.34 -23.08 -12.09
CA ALA A 142 -2.04 -24.17 -11.18
C ALA A 142 -1.93 -25.57 -11.82
N PRO A 143 -2.86 -26.03 -12.68
CA PRO A 143 -2.72 -27.33 -13.33
C PRO A 143 -1.52 -27.39 -14.29
N GLN A 144 -0.96 -26.25 -14.71
CA GLN A 144 0.24 -26.17 -15.56
C GLN A 144 1.55 -26.15 -14.76
N LEU A 145 1.48 -26.00 -13.44
CA LEU A 145 2.65 -26.10 -12.58
C LEU A 145 3.06 -27.58 -12.42
N PRO A 146 4.37 -27.86 -12.30
CA PRO A 146 4.88 -29.23 -12.18
C PRO A 146 4.46 -29.89 -10.86
N GLU A 147 4.30 -29.09 -9.79
CA GLU A 147 3.87 -29.54 -8.47
C GLU A 147 2.39 -29.22 -8.22
N LYS A 148 1.63 -30.18 -7.69
CA LYS A 148 0.17 -30.04 -7.47
C LYS A 148 -0.20 -29.56 -6.06
N ASP A 149 0.66 -29.77 -5.08
CA ASP A 149 0.39 -29.39 -3.68
C ASP A 149 0.91 -28.00 -3.31
N LEU A 150 1.25 -27.19 -4.31
CA LEU A 150 1.70 -25.81 -4.10
C LEU A 150 0.58 -24.99 -3.45
N ARG A 151 0.97 -24.09 -2.55
CA ARG A 151 0.04 -23.11 -1.95
C ARG A 151 0.34 -21.73 -2.51
N ILE A 152 -0.72 -21.05 -2.92
CA ILE A 152 -0.63 -19.69 -3.47
C ILE A 152 -1.20 -18.71 -2.44
N LYS A 153 -0.35 -17.82 -1.90
CA LYS A 153 -0.80 -16.71 -1.05
C LYS A 153 -1.15 -15.52 -1.92
N ILE A 154 -2.41 -15.11 -1.88
CA ILE A 154 -2.94 -13.99 -2.66
C ILE A 154 -3.04 -12.76 -1.74
N ARG A 155 -2.58 -11.61 -2.22
CA ARG A 155 -2.74 -10.32 -1.57
C ARG A 155 -3.24 -9.29 -2.58
N ASP A 156 -4.35 -8.64 -2.27
CA ASP A 156 -4.93 -7.58 -3.10
C ASP A 156 -4.70 -6.24 -2.39
N HIS A 157 -3.95 -5.37 -3.05
CA HIS A 157 -3.54 -4.08 -2.56
C HIS A 157 -4.25 -2.99 -3.35
N GLN A 158 -5.05 -2.17 -2.68
CA GLN A 158 -5.76 -1.04 -3.29
C GLN A 158 -5.44 0.23 -2.55
N HIS A 159 -5.20 1.31 -3.28
CA HIS A 159 -5.08 2.62 -2.65
C HIS A 159 -5.63 3.76 -3.50
N LEU A 160 -6.15 4.76 -2.78
CA LEU A 160 -6.41 6.10 -3.32
C LEU A 160 -5.25 7.00 -2.90
N SER A 161 -4.77 7.85 -3.80
CA SER A 161 -3.68 8.79 -3.53
C SER A 161 -4.03 10.18 -4.01
N TYR A 162 -3.86 11.18 -3.14
CA TYR A 162 -4.18 12.56 -3.43
C TYR A 162 -3.34 13.49 -2.56
N ASP A 163 -3.18 14.73 -3.01
CA ASP A 163 -2.60 15.79 -2.19
C ASP A 163 -3.69 16.43 -1.32
N LEU A 164 -3.46 16.49 -0.01
CA LEU A 164 -4.39 17.15 0.92
C LEU A 164 -4.59 18.63 0.55
N PHE A 165 -3.58 19.26 -0.06
CA PHE A 165 -3.60 20.68 -0.40
C PHE A 165 -4.05 20.98 -1.84
N ALA A 166 -4.54 19.99 -2.59
CA ALA A 166 -4.95 20.17 -3.99
C ALA A 166 -5.86 21.39 -4.23
N LYS A 167 -6.82 21.64 -3.33
CA LYS A 167 -7.71 22.81 -3.41
C LYS A 167 -6.98 24.14 -3.27
N SER A 168 -6.00 24.22 -2.38
CA SER A 168 -5.16 25.41 -2.19
C SER A 168 -4.24 25.67 -3.39
N LYS A 169 -3.94 24.63 -4.18
CA LYS A 169 -3.14 24.69 -5.41
C LYS A 169 -3.97 24.94 -6.68
N GLY A 170 -5.26 25.21 -6.55
CA GLY A 170 -6.15 25.55 -7.66
C GLY A 170 -7.04 24.41 -8.16
N ASN A 171 -6.83 23.16 -7.70
CA ASN A 171 -7.74 22.06 -8.02
C ASN A 171 -8.99 22.11 -7.12
N LYS A 172 -9.96 22.93 -7.52
CA LYS A 172 -11.19 23.19 -6.75
C LYS A 172 -12.26 22.12 -6.90
N GLU A 173 -12.13 21.23 -7.88
CA GLU A 173 -13.11 20.18 -8.15
C GLU A 173 -12.93 19.00 -7.18
N SER A 174 -14.03 18.47 -6.68
CA SER A 174 -14.03 17.32 -5.77
C SER A 174 -15.15 16.35 -6.09
N TYR A 175 -14.93 15.07 -5.79
CA TYR A 175 -15.92 14.01 -5.94
C TYR A 175 -16.23 13.37 -4.59
N GLY A 176 -17.52 13.15 -4.32
CA GLY A 176 -17.98 12.55 -3.08
C GLY A 176 -17.98 11.02 -3.12
N TYR A 177 -16.97 10.39 -2.54
CA TYR A 177 -16.81 8.94 -2.45
C TYR A 177 -17.62 8.34 -1.31
N LYS A 178 -18.34 7.25 -1.58
CA LYS A 178 -18.86 6.33 -0.55
C LYS A 178 -17.88 5.17 -0.40
N LEU A 179 -16.98 5.27 0.58
CA LEU A 179 -15.98 4.24 0.82
C LEU A 179 -16.61 3.02 1.51
N ARG A 180 -16.30 1.84 0.98
CA ARG A 180 -16.74 0.53 1.48
C ARG A 180 -15.52 -0.37 1.60
N SER A 181 -15.59 -1.36 2.49
CA SER A 181 -14.55 -2.38 2.61
C SER A 181 -14.37 -3.11 1.28
N ILE A 182 -13.21 -3.74 1.05
CA ILE A 182 -13.03 -4.59 -0.13
C ILE A 182 -14.07 -5.72 -0.12
N SER A 183 -14.27 -6.36 1.04
CA SER A 183 -15.19 -7.47 1.22
C SER A 183 -16.63 -7.10 0.83
N ASP A 184 -17.13 -5.93 1.25
CA ASP A 184 -18.48 -5.47 0.89
C ASP A 184 -18.59 -5.12 -0.60
N ARG A 185 -17.55 -4.50 -1.17
CA ARG A 185 -17.53 -4.19 -2.61
C ARG A 185 -17.54 -5.45 -3.45
N TYR A 186 -16.76 -6.45 -3.06
CA TYR A 186 -16.60 -7.70 -3.79
C TYR A 186 -17.87 -8.54 -3.69
N ARG A 187 -18.48 -8.63 -2.49
CA ARG A 187 -19.79 -9.27 -2.30
C ARG A 187 -20.87 -8.66 -3.18
N ALA A 188 -20.94 -7.33 -3.26
CA ALA A 188 -21.91 -6.63 -4.12
C ALA A 188 -21.69 -6.87 -5.63
N ARG A 189 -20.51 -7.38 -6.02
CA ARG A 189 -20.14 -7.72 -7.41
C ARG A 189 -20.00 -9.23 -7.62
N GLN A 190 -20.48 -10.04 -6.68
CA GLN A 190 -20.40 -11.51 -6.71
C GLN A 190 -18.95 -12.04 -6.88
N CYS A 191 -17.96 -11.28 -6.43
CA CYS A 191 -16.57 -11.74 -6.38
C CYS A 191 -16.38 -12.61 -5.13
N PRO A 192 -16.06 -13.90 -5.28
CA PRO A 192 -15.90 -14.80 -4.15
C PRO A 192 -14.61 -14.48 -3.38
N LEU A 193 -14.72 -14.40 -2.06
CA LEU A 193 -13.58 -14.31 -1.15
C LEU A 193 -13.67 -15.45 -0.14
N PRO A 194 -12.56 -16.14 0.17
CA PRO A 194 -12.56 -17.18 1.20
C PRO A 194 -12.99 -16.63 2.56
N GLU A 195 -13.63 -17.48 3.35
CA GLU A 195 -13.91 -17.19 4.76
C GLU A 195 -12.59 -17.00 5.52
N GLY A 196 -12.58 -16.07 6.49
CA GLY A 196 -11.38 -15.81 7.30
C GLY A 196 -10.24 -15.08 6.59
N HIS A 197 -10.44 -14.53 5.38
CA HIS A 197 -9.43 -13.69 4.73
C HIS A 197 -9.02 -12.52 5.64
N GLY A 198 -7.72 -12.24 5.68
CA GLY A 198 -7.18 -11.07 6.37
C GLY A 198 -7.63 -9.79 5.67
N SER A 199 -7.92 -8.75 6.44
CA SER A 199 -8.29 -7.43 5.95
C SER A 199 -7.61 -6.35 6.79
N LEU A 200 -7.15 -5.28 6.13
CA LEU A 200 -6.54 -4.13 6.79
C LEU A 200 -6.84 -2.85 5.99
N CYS A 201 -7.24 -1.80 6.70
CA CYS A 201 -7.42 -0.47 6.13
C CYS A 201 -6.58 0.54 6.93
N TYR A 202 -5.89 1.44 6.25
CA TYR A 202 -5.03 2.43 6.90
C TYR A 202 -4.76 3.61 5.97
N VAL A 203 -4.37 4.73 6.55
CA VAL A 203 -3.89 5.90 5.82
C VAL A 203 -2.39 6.06 6.06
N THR A 204 -1.64 6.32 5.00
CA THR A 204 -0.25 6.79 5.10
C THR A 204 -0.15 8.22 4.58
N VAL A 205 0.61 9.06 5.26
CA VAL A 205 0.87 10.45 4.87
C VAL A 205 2.37 10.66 4.80
N LYS A 206 2.84 11.26 3.71
CA LYS A 206 4.24 11.64 3.55
C LYS A 206 4.37 13.15 3.71
N LEU A 207 5.12 13.59 4.72
CA LEU A 207 5.47 14.98 4.94
C LEU A 207 6.95 15.19 4.59
N PRO A 208 7.27 15.79 3.43
CA PRO A 208 8.62 16.26 3.15
C PRO A 208 9.05 17.30 4.19
N LEU A 209 10.25 17.14 4.75
CA LEU A 209 10.80 18.12 5.67
C LEU A 209 11.35 19.29 4.85
N SER A 210 10.54 20.33 4.68
CA SER A 210 10.94 21.51 3.89
C SER A 210 12.00 22.33 4.62
N ARG A 211 12.78 23.11 3.86
CA ARG A 211 13.73 24.07 4.44
C ARG A 211 13.06 25.01 5.44
N LYS A 212 11.85 25.47 5.13
CA LYS A 212 11.06 26.39 5.97
C LYS A 212 10.70 25.73 7.31
N LEU A 213 10.20 24.49 7.28
CA LEU A 213 9.86 23.73 8.48
C LEU A 213 11.10 23.47 9.36
N LYS A 214 12.22 23.06 8.75
CA LYS A 214 13.49 22.85 9.46
C LYS A 214 13.94 24.15 10.15
N GLN A 215 13.97 25.28 9.43
CA GLN A 215 14.40 26.57 9.98
C GLN A 215 13.49 27.13 11.08
N ALA A 216 12.20 26.79 11.06
CA ALA A 216 11.25 27.23 12.09
C ALA A 216 11.43 26.48 13.42
N LEU A 217 11.95 25.25 13.40
CA LEU A 217 11.99 24.35 14.55
C LEU A 217 13.40 24.02 15.05
N LEU A 218 14.43 24.32 14.25
CA LEU A 218 15.81 23.97 14.54
C LEU A 218 16.70 25.21 14.53
N PRO A 219 17.66 25.31 15.46
CA PRO A 219 18.75 26.28 15.37
C PRO A 219 19.58 26.08 14.09
N THR A 220 20.24 27.15 13.63
CA THR A 220 21.22 27.06 12.54
C THR A 220 22.37 26.12 12.93
N HIS A 221 22.80 25.24 12.02
CA HIS A 221 23.92 24.30 12.22
C HIS A 221 23.76 23.33 13.41
N THR A 222 22.55 22.87 13.72
CA THR A 222 22.34 21.83 14.73
C THR A 222 22.59 20.42 14.17
N ASP A 223 23.18 19.56 15.00
CA ASP A 223 23.26 18.10 14.78
C ASP A 223 22.26 17.32 15.67
N ASP A 224 21.46 18.04 16.46
CA ASP A 224 20.33 17.49 17.22
C ASP A 224 19.00 17.90 16.58
N PHE A 225 18.33 16.92 16.01
CA PHE A 225 17.01 17.01 15.37
C PHE A 225 15.87 16.57 16.29
N THR A 226 16.16 16.23 17.55
CA THR A 226 15.15 15.87 18.55
C THR A 226 14.03 16.91 18.68
N PRO A 227 14.29 18.24 18.70
CA PRO A 227 13.23 19.24 18.81
C PRO A 227 12.23 19.18 17.64
N LEU A 228 12.72 18.96 16.42
CA LEU A 228 11.89 18.78 15.23
C LEU A 228 10.99 17.56 15.37
N TYR A 229 11.57 16.39 15.68
CA TYR A 229 10.79 15.16 15.76
C TYR A 229 9.79 15.16 16.91
N LYS A 230 10.15 15.69 18.09
CA LYS A 230 9.22 15.86 19.21
C LYS A 230 8.06 16.77 18.84
N LYS A 231 8.31 17.94 18.23
CA LYS A 231 7.22 18.84 17.82
C LYS A 231 6.27 18.16 16.84
N LEU A 232 6.79 17.40 15.87
CA LEU A 232 5.97 16.67 14.90
C LEU A 232 5.17 15.55 15.57
N GLU A 233 5.80 14.77 16.44
CA GLU A 233 5.19 13.71 17.23
C GLU A 233 4.05 14.24 18.10
N ASP A 234 4.32 15.24 18.94
CA ASP A 234 3.36 15.80 19.89
C ASP A 234 2.15 16.38 19.15
N THR A 235 2.41 17.14 18.08
CA THR A 235 1.35 17.72 17.25
C THR A 235 0.50 16.65 16.58
N PHE A 236 1.12 15.58 16.10
CA PHE A 236 0.41 14.46 15.47
C PHE A 236 -0.44 13.68 16.48
N ILE A 237 0.11 13.37 17.67
CA ILE A 237 -0.62 12.71 18.75
C ILE A 237 -1.83 13.55 19.17
N GLN A 238 -1.65 14.86 19.39
CA GLN A 238 -2.74 15.76 19.78
C GLN A 238 -3.84 15.82 18.72
N ALA A 239 -3.46 15.95 17.44
CA ALA A 239 -4.41 15.97 16.33
C ALA A 239 -5.19 14.64 16.19
N ALA A 240 -4.51 13.51 16.35
CA ALA A 240 -5.11 12.19 16.31
C ALA A 240 -6.08 11.96 17.49
N ALA A 241 -5.66 12.32 18.71
CA ALA A 241 -6.48 12.21 19.92
C ALA A 241 -7.75 13.07 19.82
N GLY A 242 -7.64 14.31 19.34
CA GLY A 242 -8.78 15.20 19.10
C GLY A 242 -9.82 14.64 18.12
N ASN A 243 -9.41 13.69 17.26
CA ASN A 243 -10.25 13.04 16.26
C ASN A 243 -10.55 11.56 16.59
N LYS A 244 -10.24 11.09 17.81
CA LYS A 244 -10.46 9.70 18.27
C LYS A 244 -9.81 8.66 17.35
N LEU A 245 -8.59 8.93 16.91
CA LEU A 245 -7.76 8.05 16.10
C LEU A 245 -6.70 7.41 16.99
N ASN A 246 -6.95 6.15 17.38
CA ASN A 246 -6.20 5.51 18.47
C ASN A 246 -5.05 4.62 18.00
N ARG A 247 -4.91 4.36 16.70
CA ARG A 247 -3.89 3.47 16.13
C ARG A 247 -3.05 4.25 15.15
N ILE A 248 -1.95 4.81 15.64
CA ILE A 248 -1.13 5.73 14.85
C ILE A 248 0.35 5.37 14.97
N ALA A 249 1.12 5.67 13.92
CA ALA A 249 2.56 5.58 13.93
C ALA A 249 3.21 6.78 13.27
N MET A 250 4.37 7.19 13.77
CA MET A 250 5.27 8.15 13.13
C MET A 250 6.61 7.49 12.86
N VAL A 251 7.05 7.52 11.61
CA VAL A 251 8.33 6.97 11.15
C VAL A 251 9.15 8.08 10.51
N ALA A 252 10.24 8.45 11.16
CA ALA A 252 11.23 9.43 10.75
C ALA A 252 12.66 8.91 10.95
N ASN A 253 12.91 7.66 10.51
CA ASN A 253 14.23 7.01 10.53
C ASN A 253 14.80 6.72 9.13
N GLY A 254 14.14 7.24 8.07
CA GLY A 254 14.56 7.06 6.67
C GLY A 254 14.01 5.78 6.01
N LEU A 255 13.39 4.89 6.77
CA LEU A 255 12.85 3.63 6.27
C LEU A 255 11.43 3.79 5.74
N THR A 256 11.04 2.94 4.78
CA THR A 256 9.69 2.90 4.24
C THR A 256 8.76 2.15 5.21
N PRO A 257 7.64 2.74 5.66
CA PRO A 257 6.70 2.01 6.50
C PRO A 257 5.98 0.91 5.73
N LEU A 258 5.96 -0.30 6.28
CA LEU A 258 5.20 -1.42 5.76
C LEU A 258 4.20 -1.91 6.81
N VAL A 259 2.93 -1.66 6.54
CA VAL A 259 1.85 -1.97 7.48
C VAL A 259 1.41 -3.42 7.32
N ARG A 260 1.32 -4.14 8.43
CA ARG A 260 0.85 -5.52 8.52
C ARG A 260 -0.17 -5.68 9.63
N ASN A 261 -0.98 -6.73 9.50
CA ASN A 261 -1.85 -7.16 10.58
C ASN A 261 -1.00 -7.99 11.56
N SER A 262 -0.78 -7.47 12.76
CA SER A 262 0.13 -8.06 13.76
C SER A 262 -0.32 -9.44 14.26
N LYS A 263 -1.58 -9.83 14.03
CA LYS A 263 -2.07 -11.17 14.36
C LYS A 263 -1.53 -12.27 13.43
N PHE A 264 -1.17 -11.92 12.18
CA PHE A 264 -0.91 -12.91 11.13
C PHE A 264 0.50 -12.86 10.54
N ASP A 265 1.23 -11.77 10.73
CA ASP A 265 2.56 -11.58 10.13
C ASP A 265 3.59 -11.20 11.23
N GLN A 266 4.80 -11.76 11.15
CA GLN A 266 5.94 -11.39 12.00
C GLN A 266 6.40 -9.94 11.72
N VAL A 267 6.95 -9.26 12.72
CA VAL A 267 7.19 -7.80 12.75
C VAL A 267 8.67 -7.45 12.80
N ASP A 268 9.51 -8.14 12.03
CA ASP A 268 10.92 -7.76 11.91
C ASP A 268 11.12 -6.79 10.74
N GLY A 269 11.66 -5.61 11.02
CA GLY A 269 12.07 -4.64 10.02
C GLY A 269 13.32 -5.08 9.25
N THR A 270 13.68 -4.30 8.24
CA THR A 270 14.86 -4.52 7.39
C THR A 270 15.62 -3.20 7.20
N ASP A 271 16.68 -3.19 6.38
CA ASP A 271 17.50 -2.00 6.16
C ASP A 271 16.79 -0.93 5.30
N GLU A 272 15.72 -1.29 4.58
CA GLU A 272 14.91 -0.34 3.80
C GLU A 272 13.48 -0.17 4.33
N VAL A 273 13.02 -1.05 5.22
CA VAL A 273 11.60 -1.15 5.61
C VAL A 273 11.41 -1.12 7.13
N GLN A 274 10.55 -0.22 7.59
CA GLN A 274 10.04 -0.20 8.96
C GLN A 274 8.71 -0.95 9.01
N MET A 275 8.70 -2.14 9.59
CA MET A 275 7.46 -2.89 9.80
C MET A 275 6.61 -2.22 10.88
N LEU A 276 5.32 -2.05 10.58
CA LEU A 276 4.32 -1.52 11.50
C LEU A 276 3.20 -2.55 11.68
N GLY A 277 3.14 -3.14 12.86
CA GLY A 277 2.07 -4.06 13.24
C GLY A 277 0.90 -3.32 13.89
N PHE A 278 -0.29 -3.44 13.33
CA PHE A 278 -1.53 -3.01 14.00
C PHE A 278 -2.50 -4.18 14.10
N ASP A 279 -3.23 -4.25 15.21
CA ASP A 279 -4.36 -5.15 15.36
C ASP A 279 -5.66 -4.33 15.28
N PRO A 280 -6.46 -4.48 14.20
CA PRO A 280 -7.73 -3.77 14.07
C PRO A 280 -8.74 -4.08 15.17
N ASN A 281 -8.57 -5.18 15.92
CA ASN A 281 -9.50 -5.64 16.96
C ASN A 281 -9.19 -5.07 18.35
N ILE A 282 -7.97 -4.60 18.59
CA ILE A 282 -7.58 -4.02 19.87
C ILE A 282 -8.13 -2.59 19.94
N GLU A 283 -8.92 -2.28 20.98
CA GLU A 283 -9.48 -0.93 21.19
C GLU A 283 -8.54 0.02 21.93
N GLU A 284 -7.54 -0.54 22.64
CA GLU A 284 -6.50 0.22 23.32
C GLU A 284 -5.72 1.12 22.37
N GLN A 285 -5.21 2.23 22.90
CA GLN A 285 -4.41 3.17 22.13
C GLN A 285 -3.07 2.54 21.76
N GLN A 286 -2.82 2.45 20.46
CA GLN A 286 -1.56 1.98 19.89
C GLN A 286 -0.83 3.18 19.30
N TYR A 287 0.29 3.54 19.93
CA TYR A 287 1.18 4.58 19.47
C TYR A 287 2.56 4.00 19.19
N ILE A 288 3.02 4.10 17.94
CA ILE A 288 4.33 3.59 17.52
C ILE A 288 5.18 4.78 17.02
N ARG A 289 6.44 4.85 17.45
CA ARG A 289 7.38 5.87 16.99
C ARG A 289 8.72 5.27 16.62
N HIS A 290 9.27 5.74 15.51
CA HIS A 290 10.61 5.38 15.07
C HIS A 290 11.31 6.63 14.51
N TRP A 291 12.16 7.25 15.30
CA TRP A 291 13.00 8.37 14.88
C TRP A 291 14.27 8.41 15.72
N ASP A 292 15.34 8.98 15.16
CA ASP A 292 16.62 9.18 15.84
C ASP A 292 17.01 10.65 15.71
N GLY A 293 17.11 11.36 16.84
CA GLY A 293 17.46 12.78 16.89
C GLY A 293 18.83 13.11 16.28
N LYS A 294 19.71 12.11 16.08
CA LYS A 294 21.02 12.30 15.45
C LYS A 294 20.99 12.20 13.92
N ARG A 295 19.84 11.84 13.33
CA ARG A 295 19.70 11.64 11.88
C ARG A 295 18.59 12.52 11.33
N LEU A 296 18.93 13.43 10.43
CA LEU A 296 17.93 14.19 9.68
C LEU A 296 17.46 13.37 8.48
N VAL A 297 16.15 13.17 8.38
CA VAL A 297 15.52 12.52 7.23
C VAL A 297 14.97 13.56 6.25
N GLU A 298 14.70 13.13 5.01
CA GLU A 298 14.03 14.01 4.03
C GLU A 298 12.51 14.00 4.16
N THR A 299 11.93 12.93 4.71
CA THR A 299 10.48 12.78 4.82
C THR A 299 10.11 12.04 6.10
N VAL A 300 9.07 12.55 6.75
CA VAL A 300 8.40 11.88 7.88
C VAL A 300 7.16 11.19 7.34
N ASN A 301 6.96 9.92 7.74
CA ASN A 301 5.78 9.16 7.39
C ASN A 301 4.85 9.02 8.60
N PHE A 302 3.60 9.42 8.44
CA PHE A 302 2.55 9.16 9.42
C PHE A 302 1.68 8.00 8.92
N THR A 303 1.35 7.08 9.81
CA THR A 303 0.41 5.99 9.54
C THR A 303 -0.73 6.06 10.54
N ILE A 304 -1.96 5.90 10.07
CA ILE A 304 -3.16 5.84 10.90
C ILE A 304 -3.90 4.57 10.48
N ALA A 305 -4.06 3.59 11.36
CA ALA A 305 -4.76 2.34 11.05
C ALA A 305 -6.23 2.41 11.47
N ALA A 306 -7.11 1.87 10.62
CA ALA A 306 -8.53 1.76 10.93
C ALA A 306 -8.78 0.56 11.85
N GLY A 307 -9.63 0.73 12.86
CA GLY A 307 -10.14 -0.39 13.64
C GLY A 307 -11.29 -1.13 12.93
N VAL A 308 -11.74 -2.23 13.50
CA VAL A 308 -12.91 -2.97 12.98
C VAL A 308 -14.16 -2.08 12.91
N ASN A 309 -14.40 -1.26 13.93
CA ASN A 309 -15.57 -0.38 13.99
C ASN A 309 -15.52 0.75 12.94
N ASP A 310 -14.33 1.11 12.46
CA ASP A 310 -14.15 2.07 11.38
C ASP A 310 -14.53 1.48 10.01
N SER A 311 -14.55 0.15 9.92
CA SER A 311 -14.82 -0.59 8.68
C SER A 311 -16.25 -1.12 8.56
N LYS A 312 -17.01 -1.15 9.67
CA LYS A 312 -18.41 -1.59 9.72
C LYS A 312 -19.37 -0.56 9.10
N ASP A 313 -20.46 -1.03 8.50
CA ASP A 313 -21.63 -0.24 8.06
C ASP A 313 -21.30 0.98 7.18
N GLY A 314 -20.27 0.88 6.34
CA GLY A 314 -19.83 2.02 5.51
C GLY A 314 -19.09 3.12 6.29
N GLY A 315 -18.55 2.78 7.46
CA GLY A 315 -17.82 3.68 8.36
C GLY A 315 -16.51 4.24 7.79
N LEU A 316 -15.97 3.67 6.70
CA LEU A 316 -14.69 4.09 6.14
C LEU A 316 -14.69 5.54 5.65
N SER A 317 -15.81 6.05 5.12
CA SER A 317 -15.93 7.48 4.79
C SER A 317 -15.78 8.35 6.04
N ARG A 318 -16.43 7.97 7.15
CA ARG A 318 -16.35 8.69 8.43
C ARG A 318 -14.94 8.62 9.03
N TYR A 319 -14.30 7.46 8.93
CA TYR A 319 -12.91 7.28 9.32
C TYR A 319 -11.99 8.21 8.53
N LEU A 320 -12.07 8.22 7.19
CA LEU A 320 -11.20 9.07 6.38
C LEU A 320 -11.46 10.57 6.62
N ASN A 321 -12.72 10.98 6.85
CA ASN A 321 -13.04 12.36 7.24
C ASN A 321 -12.32 12.74 8.56
N ARG A 322 -12.38 11.90 9.60
CA ARG A 322 -11.64 12.14 10.87
C ARG A 322 -10.13 12.20 10.65
N VAL A 323 -9.60 11.38 9.76
CA VAL A 323 -8.19 11.44 9.38
C VAL A 323 -7.87 12.79 8.73
N GLU A 324 -8.65 13.25 7.76
CA GLU A 324 -8.41 14.57 7.15
C GLU A 324 -8.53 15.72 8.15
N ASP A 325 -9.47 15.65 9.10
CA ASP A 325 -9.64 16.67 10.13
C ASP A 325 -8.44 16.69 11.10
N ALA A 326 -7.88 15.53 11.44
CA ALA A 326 -6.61 15.44 12.16
C ALA A 326 -5.45 16.03 11.35
N LEU A 327 -5.34 15.72 10.06
CA LEU A 327 -4.27 16.25 9.22
C LEU A 327 -4.40 17.76 8.99
N LYS A 328 -5.61 18.30 8.87
CA LYS A 328 -5.85 19.76 8.83
C LYS A 328 -5.40 20.44 10.13
N SER A 329 -5.64 19.80 11.27
CA SER A 329 -5.18 20.30 12.58
C SER A 329 -3.64 20.28 12.66
N LEU A 330 -3.02 19.15 12.32
CA LEU A 330 -1.56 18.99 12.26
C LEU A 330 -0.90 20.04 11.35
N THR A 331 -1.39 20.19 10.13
CA THR A 331 -0.80 21.09 9.14
C THR A 331 -0.99 22.57 9.48
N SER A 332 -2.07 22.90 10.20
CA SER A 332 -2.30 24.26 10.70
C SER A 332 -1.32 24.60 11.82
N GLU A 333 -1.13 23.69 12.78
CA GLU A 333 -0.20 23.86 13.90
C GLU A 333 1.27 23.93 13.44
N LEU A 334 1.61 23.20 12.36
CA LEU A 334 2.94 23.27 11.74
C LEU A 334 3.12 24.45 10.77
N ALA A 335 2.08 25.27 10.57
CA ALA A 335 2.07 26.41 9.66
C ALA A 335 2.58 26.10 8.23
N LEU A 336 2.17 24.94 7.70
CA LEU A 336 2.56 24.50 6.35
C LEU A 336 1.97 25.42 5.27
N ASP A 337 2.77 25.74 4.25
CA ASP A 337 2.35 26.50 3.09
C ASP A 337 1.60 25.61 2.10
N ARG A 338 0.28 25.58 2.26
CA ARG A 338 -0.63 24.77 1.44
C ARG A 338 -0.59 25.08 -0.06
N SER A 339 -0.02 26.22 -0.47
CA SER A 339 0.09 26.58 -1.89
C SER A 339 1.35 26.04 -2.56
N ARG A 340 2.39 25.71 -1.78
CA ARG A 340 3.71 25.32 -2.29
C ARG A 340 4.18 23.96 -1.79
N GLU A 341 3.82 23.58 -0.58
CA GLU A 341 4.18 22.30 0.01
C GLU A 341 3.20 21.21 -0.41
N GLU A 342 3.64 19.96 -0.38
CA GLU A 342 2.84 18.79 -0.72
C GLU A 342 2.63 17.93 0.52
N LEU A 343 1.42 17.40 0.67
CA LEU A 343 1.12 16.40 1.68
C LEU A 343 0.33 15.26 1.04
N ILE A 344 1.05 14.26 0.53
CA ILE A 344 0.42 13.11 -0.12
C ILE A 344 -0.21 12.20 0.92
N VAL A 345 -1.54 12.10 0.83
CA VAL A 345 -2.37 11.16 1.59
C VAL A 345 -2.63 9.94 0.72
N ARG A 346 -2.42 8.75 1.28
CA ARG A 346 -2.80 7.50 0.64
C ARG A 346 -3.69 6.69 1.55
N PHE A 347 -4.91 6.42 1.11
CA PHE A 347 -5.85 5.53 1.80
C PHE A 347 -5.72 4.13 1.21
N HIS A 348 -5.22 3.20 2.01
CA HIS A 348 -4.96 1.81 1.64
C HIS A 348 -6.06 0.90 2.14
N GLN A 349 -6.43 -0.06 1.31
CA GLN A 349 -7.23 -1.22 1.66
C GLN A 349 -6.49 -2.46 1.16
N HIS A 350 -6.38 -3.46 2.01
CA HIS A 350 -5.67 -4.70 1.72
C HIS A 350 -6.49 -5.89 2.16
N ILE A 351 -6.55 -6.93 1.33
CA ILE A 351 -6.99 -8.26 1.74
C ILE A 351 -5.92 -9.31 1.41
N SER A 352 -5.89 -10.38 2.20
CA SER A 352 -4.98 -11.50 1.96
C SER A 352 -5.59 -12.83 2.36
N TYR A 353 -5.33 -13.86 1.58
CA TYR A 353 -5.79 -15.22 1.86
C TYR A 353 -4.89 -16.24 1.16
N GLN A 354 -5.06 -17.52 1.50
CA GLN A 354 -4.38 -18.62 0.83
C GLN A 354 -5.39 -19.42 0.01
N LYS A 355 -4.91 -19.98 -1.09
CA LYS A 355 -5.64 -20.95 -1.91
C LYS A 355 -4.70 -22.12 -2.20
N PRO A 356 -5.18 -23.37 -2.24
CA PRO A 356 -4.47 -24.45 -2.95
C PRO A 356 -4.18 -23.98 -4.38
N ALA A 357 -3.04 -24.37 -4.95
CA ALA A 357 -2.77 -24.16 -6.36
C ALA A 357 -3.91 -24.79 -7.18
#